data_AF-A0A418WFE9-F1
#
_entry.id   AF-A0A418WFE9-F1
#
_cell.length_a   1.000
_cell.length_b   1.000
_cell.length_c   1.000
_cell.angle_alpha   90.00
_cell.angle_beta   90.00
_cell.angle_gamma   90.00
#
_symmetry.space_group_name_H-M   'P 1'
#
loop_
_entity.id
_entity.type
_entity.pdbx_description
1 polymer ?
#
loop_
_entity_poly.entity_id
_entity_poly.type
_entity_poly.pdbx_seq_one_letter_code
_entity_poly.pdbx_strand_id
1 'polypeptide(L)'
;MSRLAAADVEAALVALDTMDADALKLRWQELYGREAPHKARAEFLRRGLAHRLQENAFGGLKPAVARRLARIAEEAARGNEAVTVSPVVSGPAPGTRLLRQWNGQTQMVEVQVDGFVWAGRRFTSLSAVAQAITGTKWSGPRFFGLGSRP
;
A
#
# COMPACT_ATOMS: atom_id res chain seq x y z
N MET A 1 -22.70 -13.53 0.50
CA MET A 1 -21.59 -14.50 0.45
C MET A 1 -20.97 -14.58 1.83
N SER A 2 -20.98 -15.76 2.44
CA SER A 2 -20.51 -15.97 3.81
C SER A 2 -18.99 -15.75 3.90
N ARG A 3 -18.52 -15.06 4.93
CA ARG A 3 -17.09 -15.02 5.27
C ARG A 3 -16.68 -16.41 5.75
N LEU A 4 -15.77 -17.06 5.04
CA LEU A 4 -15.12 -18.27 5.53
C LEU A 4 -14.25 -17.91 6.74
N ALA A 5 -14.27 -18.74 7.79
CA ALA A 5 -13.31 -18.59 8.88
C ALA A 5 -11.92 -19.01 8.39
N ALA A 6 -10.86 -18.58 9.08
CA ALA A 6 -9.48 -18.85 8.67
C ALA A 6 -9.17 -20.36 8.54
N ALA A 7 -9.73 -21.20 9.42
CA ALA A 7 -9.58 -22.65 9.37
C ALA A 7 -10.27 -23.26 8.13
N ASP A 8 -11.38 -22.67 7.68
CA ASP A 8 -12.10 -23.12 6.49
C ASP A 8 -11.33 -22.80 5.21
N VAL A 9 -10.47 -21.76 5.24
CA VAL A 9 -9.62 -21.40 4.11
C VAL A 9 -8.55 -22.47 3.87
N GLU A 10 -7.87 -22.94 4.91
CA GLU A 10 -6.80 -23.93 4.77
C GLU A 10 -7.32 -25.25 4.19
N ALA A 11 -8.44 -25.75 4.72
CA ALA A 11 -9.11 -26.93 4.17
C ALA A 11 -9.54 -26.73 2.71
N ALA A 12 -10.07 -25.55 2.37
CA ALA A 12 -10.45 -25.23 1.00
C ALA A 12 -9.24 -25.15 0.05
N LEU A 13 -8.08 -24.67 0.52
CA LEU A 13 -6.85 -24.64 -0.26
C LEU A 13 -6.34 -26.05 -0.57
N VAL A 14 -6.36 -26.95 0.42
CA VAL A 14 -6.00 -28.36 0.21
C VAL A 14 -6.93 -29.02 -0.82
N ALA A 15 -8.23 -28.75 -0.74
CA ALA A 15 -9.20 -29.30 -1.69
C ALA A 15 -8.97 -28.82 -3.14
N LEU A 16 -8.46 -27.60 -3.35
CA LEU A 16 -8.14 -27.11 -4.70
C LEU A 16 -7.00 -27.90 -5.38
N ASP A 17 -6.08 -28.46 -4.60
CA ASP A 17 -4.91 -29.14 -5.15
C ASP A 17 -5.28 -30.47 -5.84
N THR A 18 -6.31 -31.14 -5.32
CA THR A 18 -6.81 -32.41 -5.84
C THR A 18 -7.85 -32.25 -6.96
N MET A 19 -8.34 -31.03 -7.23
CA MET A 19 -9.34 -30.80 -8.27
C MET A 19 -8.74 -30.91 -9.68
N ASP A 20 -9.50 -31.50 -10.59
CA ASP A 20 -9.21 -31.51 -12.02
C ASP A 20 -9.51 -30.15 -12.67
N ALA A 21 -9.15 -30.02 -13.96
CA ALA A 21 -9.27 -28.75 -14.67
C ALA A 21 -10.73 -28.26 -14.81
N ASP A 22 -11.70 -29.16 -14.95
CA ASP A 22 -13.09 -28.77 -15.18
C ASP A 22 -13.79 -28.40 -13.86
N ALA A 23 -13.48 -29.12 -12.78
CA ALA A 23 -13.87 -28.73 -11.42
C ALA A 23 -13.30 -27.35 -11.05
N LEU A 24 -12.05 -27.06 -11.40
CA LEU A 24 -11.44 -25.74 -11.18
C LEU A 24 -12.14 -24.62 -11.97
N LYS A 25 -12.56 -24.88 -13.22
CA LYS A 25 -13.32 -23.90 -14.03
C LYS A 25 -14.70 -23.63 -13.44
N LEU A 26 -15.40 -24.69 -13.00
CA LEU A 26 -16.69 -24.55 -12.34
C LEU A 26 -16.55 -23.72 -11.06
N ARG A 27 -15.55 -24.05 -10.24
CA ARG A 27 -15.27 -23.32 -9.00
C ARG A 27 -14.91 -21.86 -9.24
N TRP A 28 -14.23 -21.57 -10.36
CA TRP A 28 -13.92 -20.22 -10.78
C TRP A 28 -15.18 -19.42 -11.10
N GLN A 29 -16.11 -20.01 -11.84
CA GLN A 29 -17.39 -19.37 -12.15
C GLN A 29 -18.19 -19.07 -10.88
N GLU A 30 -18.21 -19.97 -9.91
CA GLU A 30 -18.89 -19.76 -8.62
C GLU A 30 -18.27 -18.61 -7.80
N LEU A 31 -16.94 -18.54 -7.71
CA LEU A 31 -16.25 -17.58 -6.84
C LEU A 31 -16.06 -16.20 -7.48
N TYR A 32 -15.88 -16.14 -8.80
CA TYR A 32 -15.65 -14.91 -9.54
C TYR A 32 -16.88 -14.42 -10.31
N GLY A 33 -17.93 -15.22 -10.45
CA GLY A 33 -19.15 -14.87 -11.18
C GLY A 33 -18.94 -14.73 -12.69
N ARG A 34 -17.85 -15.28 -13.23
CA ARG A 34 -17.48 -15.19 -14.66
C ARG A 34 -16.75 -16.45 -15.09
N GLU A 35 -16.78 -16.75 -16.39
CA GLU A 35 -16.09 -17.91 -16.93
C GLU A 35 -14.56 -17.83 -16.69
N ALA A 36 -13.95 -18.99 -16.48
CA ALA A 36 -12.50 -19.12 -16.41
C ALA A 36 -11.87 -18.78 -17.77
N PRO A 37 -10.67 -18.17 -17.82
CA PRO A 37 -10.02 -17.90 -19.10
C PRO A 37 -9.78 -19.20 -19.89
N HIS A 38 -10.24 -19.26 -21.14
CA HIS A 38 -10.23 -20.49 -21.95
C HIS A 38 -8.88 -21.23 -22.03
N LYS A 39 -7.76 -20.49 -22.02
CA LYS A 39 -6.40 -21.05 -22.12
C LYS A 39 -5.68 -21.13 -20.77
N ALA A 40 -6.36 -20.88 -19.66
CA ALA A 40 -5.76 -20.97 -18.34
C ALA A 40 -5.39 -22.42 -18.01
N ARG A 41 -4.15 -22.61 -17.54
CA ARG A 41 -3.68 -23.90 -16.99
C ARG A 41 -4.29 -24.13 -15.61
N ALA A 42 -4.46 -25.39 -15.21
CA ALA A 42 -5.00 -25.76 -13.89
C ALA A 42 -4.27 -25.07 -12.73
N GLU A 43 -2.94 -24.98 -12.79
CA GLU A 43 -2.12 -24.30 -11.77
C GLU A 43 -2.45 -22.80 -11.63
N PHE A 44 -2.77 -22.12 -12.74
CA PHE A 44 -3.22 -20.73 -12.70
C PHE A 44 -4.58 -20.61 -12.02
N LEU A 45 -5.52 -21.51 -12.37
CA LEU A 45 -6.86 -21.53 -11.77
C LEU A 45 -6.76 -21.77 -10.27
N ARG A 46 -5.97 -22.75 -9.82
CA ARG A 46 -5.72 -23.01 -8.39
C ARG A 46 -5.21 -21.78 -7.66
N ARG A 47 -4.18 -21.11 -8.19
CA ARG A 47 -3.63 -19.88 -7.59
C ARG A 47 -4.65 -18.74 -7.51
N GLY A 48 -5.43 -18.53 -8.58
CA GLY A 48 -6.47 -17.51 -8.56
C GLY A 48 -7.58 -17.82 -7.54
N LEU A 49 -8.08 -19.06 -7.54
CA LEU A 49 -9.09 -19.53 -6.58
C LEU A 49 -8.59 -19.41 -5.14
N ALA A 50 -7.36 -19.83 -4.87
CA ALA A 50 -6.71 -19.70 -3.58
C ALA A 50 -6.65 -18.24 -3.12
N HIS A 51 -6.18 -17.35 -3.99
CA HIS A 51 -6.14 -15.92 -3.72
C HIS A 51 -7.54 -15.37 -3.41
N ARG A 52 -8.57 -15.76 -4.16
CA ARG A 52 -9.94 -15.29 -3.94
C ARG A 52 -10.51 -15.75 -2.60
N LEU A 53 -10.26 -17.01 -2.22
CA LEU A 53 -10.65 -17.55 -0.92
C LEU A 53 -9.99 -16.77 0.22
N GLN A 54 -8.71 -16.48 0.08
CA GLN A 54 -7.95 -15.68 1.05
C GLN A 54 -8.47 -14.24 1.15
N GLU A 55 -8.75 -13.56 0.03
CA GLU A 55 -9.35 -12.22 0.05
C GLU A 55 -10.71 -12.18 0.76
N ASN A 56 -11.53 -13.21 0.54
CA ASN A 56 -12.86 -13.28 1.18
C ASN A 56 -12.76 -13.44 2.70
N ALA A 57 -11.75 -14.14 3.20
CA ALA A 57 -11.56 -14.39 4.63
C ALA A 57 -10.76 -13.28 5.33
N PHE A 58 -9.64 -12.86 4.74
CA PHE A 58 -8.67 -11.95 5.36
C PHE A 58 -8.80 -10.50 4.89
N GLY A 59 -9.65 -10.24 3.90
CA GLY A 59 -9.76 -8.95 3.23
C GLY A 59 -8.75 -8.82 2.08
N GLY A 60 -9.14 -8.04 1.07
CA GLY A 60 -8.27 -7.72 -0.07
C GLY A 60 -7.42 -6.47 0.16
N LEU A 61 -7.19 -5.73 -0.92
CA LEU A 61 -6.40 -4.50 -0.88
C LEU A 61 -6.99 -3.45 0.07
N LYS A 62 -6.13 -2.79 0.85
CA LYS A 62 -6.51 -1.62 1.65
C LYS A 62 -7.12 -0.54 0.73
N PRO A 63 -8.15 0.22 1.16
CA PRO A 63 -8.81 1.22 0.32
C PRO A 63 -7.85 2.25 -0.29
N ALA A 64 -6.81 2.65 0.44
CA ALA A 64 -5.79 3.57 -0.07
C ALA A 64 -4.96 2.97 -1.22
N VAL A 65 -4.64 1.67 -1.15
CA VAL A 65 -3.88 0.96 -2.18
C VAL A 65 -4.74 0.79 -3.44
N ALA A 66 -6.01 0.39 -3.27
CA ALA A 66 -6.96 0.25 -4.37
C ALA A 66 -7.14 1.58 -5.13
N ARG A 67 -7.32 2.70 -4.41
CA ARG A 67 -7.40 4.05 -5.03
C ARG A 67 -6.15 4.42 -5.81
N ARG A 68 -4.96 4.08 -5.28
CA ARG A 68 -3.70 4.35 -5.96
C ARG A 68 -3.58 3.54 -7.26
N LEU A 69 -3.94 2.27 -7.24
CA LEU A 69 -3.94 1.43 -8.44
C LEU A 69 -4.94 1.93 -9.49
N ALA A 70 -6.13 2.35 -9.09
CA ALA A 70 -7.12 2.94 -10.00
C ALA A 70 -6.57 4.21 -10.69
N ARG A 71 -5.94 5.10 -9.92
CA ARG A 71 -5.29 6.30 -10.47
C ARG A 71 -4.19 5.96 -11.47
N ILE A 72 -3.34 4.98 -11.15
CA ILE A 72 -2.28 4.51 -12.08
C ILE A 72 -2.90 4.00 -13.38
N ALA A 73 -3.99 3.22 -13.30
CA ALA A 73 -4.67 2.69 -14.47
C ALA A 73 -5.30 3.81 -15.33
N GLU A 74 -5.90 4.82 -14.71
CA GLU A 74 -6.42 6.00 -15.41
C GLU A 74 -5.31 6.81 -16.11
N GLU A 75 -4.18 7.00 -15.45
CA GLU A 75 -3.02 7.72 -16.00
C GLU A 75 -2.41 6.95 -17.20
N ALA A 76 -2.29 5.62 -17.09
CA ALA A 76 -1.81 4.77 -18.17
C ALA A 76 -2.76 4.79 -19.39
N ALA A 77 -4.08 4.73 -19.15
CA ALA A 77 -5.09 4.79 -20.23
C ALA A 77 -5.05 6.12 -21.02
N ARG A 78 -4.53 7.20 -20.42
CA ARG A 78 -4.37 8.52 -21.07
C ARG A 78 -3.08 8.63 -21.92
N GLY A 79 -2.34 7.54 -22.12
CA GLY A 79 -1.12 7.52 -22.95
C GLY A 79 0.14 7.97 -22.22
N ASN A 80 0.10 8.14 -20.90
CA ASN A 80 1.31 8.29 -20.09
C ASN A 80 1.92 6.91 -19.81
N GLU A 81 2.62 6.34 -20.80
CA GLU A 81 3.40 5.09 -20.63
C GLU A 81 4.48 5.21 -19.55
N ALA A 82 4.90 6.44 -19.23
CA ALA A 82 5.79 6.74 -18.13
C ALA A 82 5.05 6.90 -16.79
N VAL A 83 4.13 5.99 -16.44
CA VAL A 83 3.88 5.74 -15.01
C VAL A 83 5.08 4.94 -14.52
N THR A 84 6.22 5.61 -14.38
CA THR A 84 7.27 5.09 -13.51
C THR A 84 6.60 4.92 -12.16
N VAL A 85 6.43 3.67 -11.74
CA VAL A 85 6.14 3.33 -10.35
C VAL A 85 7.42 3.66 -9.58
N SER A 86 7.77 4.94 -9.56
CA SER A 86 8.77 5.46 -8.65
C SER A 86 8.26 5.03 -7.28
N PRO A 87 9.07 4.29 -6.49
CA PRO A 87 8.73 4.10 -5.10
C PRO A 87 8.45 5.50 -4.59
N VAL A 88 7.25 5.71 -4.07
CA VAL A 88 6.90 6.99 -3.49
C VAL A 88 7.84 7.12 -2.30
N VAL A 89 9.03 7.70 -2.51
CA VAL A 89 9.82 8.29 -1.45
C VAL A 89 9.01 9.52 -1.09
N SER A 90 7.96 9.29 -0.31
CA SER A 90 7.05 10.32 0.17
C SER A 90 7.85 11.15 1.16
N GLY A 91 8.50 12.19 0.64
CA GLY A 91 9.25 13.13 1.46
C GLY A 91 10.42 13.77 0.71
N PRO A 92 11.06 14.76 1.33
CA PRO A 92 12.25 15.40 0.79
C PRO A 92 13.41 14.40 0.69
N ALA A 93 14.30 14.58 -0.30
CA ALA A 93 15.48 13.74 -0.45
C ALA A 93 16.45 13.90 0.73
N PRO A 94 17.24 12.88 1.08
CA PRO A 94 18.36 13.03 2.01
C PRO A 94 19.28 14.19 1.61
N GLY A 95 19.77 14.93 2.59
CA GLY A 95 20.49 16.20 2.42
C GLY A 95 19.59 17.44 2.33
N THR A 96 18.27 17.29 2.18
CA THR A 96 17.35 18.44 2.21
C THR A 96 17.32 19.04 3.61
N ARG A 97 17.35 20.38 3.70
CA ARG A 97 17.15 21.12 4.95
C ARG A 97 15.75 21.72 5.00
N LEU A 98 14.96 21.32 5.99
CA LEU A 98 13.65 21.88 6.28
C LEU A 98 13.80 23.02 7.30
N LEU A 99 13.29 24.20 6.95
CA LEU A 99 13.31 25.38 7.80
C LEU A 99 11.90 25.69 8.29
N ARG A 100 11.76 25.93 9.59
CA ARG A 100 10.50 26.37 10.19
C ARG A 100 10.74 27.39 11.28
N GLN A 101 10.09 28.55 11.18
CA GLN A 101 10.06 29.49 12.29
C GLN A 101 9.05 29.00 13.33
N TRP A 102 9.49 28.92 14.59
CA TRP A 102 8.66 28.57 15.73
C TRP A 102 9.16 29.28 16.99
N ASN A 103 8.25 29.93 17.72
CA ASN A 103 8.57 30.69 18.93
C ASN A 103 9.74 31.68 18.75
N GLY A 104 9.75 32.42 17.63
CA GLY A 104 10.80 33.38 17.31
C GLY A 104 12.14 32.79 16.86
N GLN A 105 12.29 31.46 16.83
CA GLN A 105 13.52 30.77 16.42
C GLN A 105 13.32 29.97 15.13
N THR A 106 14.34 30.00 14.26
CA THR A 106 14.36 29.16 13.05
C THR A 106 14.87 27.77 13.39
N GLN A 107 13.99 26.78 13.25
CA GLN A 107 14.28 25.38 13.44
C GLN A 107 14.72 24.78 12.10
N MET A 108 15.96 24.31 12.05
CA MET A 108 16.55 23.67 10.86
C MET A 108 16.67 22.17 11.10
N VAL A 109 16.05 21.39 10.21
CA VAL A 109 16.06 19.92 10.25
C VAL A 109 16.70 19.40 8.98
N GLU A 110 17.71 18.55 9.11
CA GLU A 110 18.36 17.89 7.97
C GLU A 110 17.74 16.51 7.76
N VAL A 111 17.31 16.22 6.54
CA VAL A 111 16.81 14.91 6.15
C VAL A 111 18.00 13.98 5.91
N GLN A 112 18.00 12.82 6.56
CA GLN A 112 18.99 11.76 6.38
C GLN A 112 18.35 10.58 5.63
N VAL A 113 19.17 9.63 5.18
CA VAL A 113 18.71 8.42 4.48
C VAL A 113 17.72 7.63 5.33
N ASP A 114 17.92 7.60 6.65
CA ASP A 114 17.19 6.79 7.62
C ASP A 114 16.45 7.63 8.69
N GLY A 115 16.34 8.96 8.52
CA GLY A 115 15.67 9.79 9.50
C GLY A 115 15.92 11.28 9.34
N PHE A 116 16.01 11.98 10.47
CA PHE A 116 16.13 13.43 10.55
C PHE A 116 17.11 13.84 11.64
N VAL A 117 17.87 14.90 11.41
CA VAL A 117 18.75 15.51 12.42
C VAL A 117 18.25 16.91 12.75
N TRP A 118 18.05 17.17 14.03
CA TRP A 118 17.68 18.50 14.56
C TRP A 118 18.47 18.77 15.84
N ALA A 119 19.11 19.94 15.92
CA ALA A 119 19.95 20.33 17.06
C ALA A 119 20.97 19.24 17.49
N GLY A 120 21.62 18.60 16.51
CA GLY A 120 22.59 17.53 16.73
C GLY A 120 22.02 16.17 17.15
N ARG A 121 20.69 16.04 17.27
CA ARG A 121 20.01 14.80 17.68
C ARG A 121 19.33 14.13 16.49
N ARG A 122 19.41 12.80 16.44
CA ARG A 122 18.74 11.97 15.41
C ARG A 122 17.30 11.63 15.83
N PHE A 123 16.40 11.64 14.85
CA PHE A 123 14.98 11.32 15.00
C PHE A 123 14.52 10.40 13.86
N THR A 124 13.61 9.49 14.15
CA THR A 124 13.06 8.53 13.17
C THR A 124 11.88 9.07 12.37
N SER A 125 11.33 10.25 12.72
CA SER A 125 10.23 10.87 11.98
C SER A 125 10.13 12.38 12.20
N LEU A 126 9.55 13.10 11.22
CA LEU A 126 9.27 14.54 11.34
C LEU A 126 8.29 14.87 12.48
N SER A 127 7.35 13.97 12.79
CA SER A 127 6.42 14.19 13.91
C SER A 127 7.15 14.15 15.25
N ALA A 128 8.18 13.30 15.39
CA ALA A 128 9.04 13.29 16.57
C ALA A 128 9.86 14.58 16.69
N VAL A 129 10.39 15.09 15.57
CA VAL A 129 11.07 16.39 15.55
C VAL A 129 10.12 17.53 15.91
N ALA A 130 8.93 17.57 15.31
CA ALA A 130 7.92 18.59 15.59
C ALA A 130 7.50 18.56 17.06
N GLN A 131 7.27 17.38 17.64
CA GLN A 131 6.98 17.27 19.08
C GLN A 131 8.15 17.75 19.95
N ALA A 132 9.40 17.45 19.57
CA ALA A 132 10.57 17.92 20.30
C ALA A 132 10.74 19.45 20.24
N ILE A 133 10.31 20.09 19.14
CA ILE A 133 10.30 21.55 18.97
C ILE A 133 9.15 22.20 19.75
N THR A 134 7.92 21.68 19.61
CA THR A 134 6.70 22.33 20.10
C THR A 134 6.29 21.89 21.50
N GLY A 135 6.90 20.81 22.04
CA GLY A 135 6.50 20.18 23.29
C GLY A 135 5.17 19.41 23.21
N THR A 136 4.46 19.46 22.08
CA THR A 136 3.11 18.87 21.91
C THR A 136 3.05 18.03 20.64
N LYS A 137 2.13 17.05 20.58
CA LYS A 137 1.99 16.19 19.40
C LYS A 137 1.49 17.02 18.21
N TRP A 138 2.34 17.14 17.18
CA TRP A 138 2.04 17.78 15.90
C TRP A 138 2.28 16.81 14.74
N SER A 139 1.52 16.98 13.66
CA SER A 139 1.85 16.33 12.39
C SER A 139 3.11 16.98 11.82
N GLY A 140 4.23 16.25 11.83
CA GLY A 140 5.52 16.73 11.35
C GLY A 140 5.47 17.30 9.93
N PRO A 141 4.91 16.57 8.95
CA PRO A 141 4.76 17.09 7.59
C PRO A 141 4.00 18.42 7.55
N ARG A 142 2.87 18.56 8.26
CA ARG A 142 2.12 19.83 8.32
C ARG A 142 2.90 20.95 8.99
N PHE A 143 3.63 20.65 10.07
CA PHE A 143 4.47 21.62 10.78
C PHE A 143 5.53 22.21 9.84
N PHE A 144 6.14 21.38 8.99
CA PHE A 144 7.14 21.78 7.99
C PHE A 144 6.54 22.15 6.61
N GLY A 145 5.22 22.26 6.47
CA GLY A 145 4.57 22.62 5.21
C GLY A 145 4.67 21.57 4.10
N LEU A 146 5.03 20.33 4.44
CA LEU A 146 5.11 19.18 3.55
C LEU A 146 3.72 18.54 3.46
N GLY A 147 2.90 19.02 2.53
CA GLY A 147 1.58 18.50 2.23
C GLY A 147 1.12 19.03 0.88
N SER A 148 0.17 18.35 0.24
CA SER A 148 -0.40 18.85 -1.02
C SER A 148 -0.90 20.28 -0.82
N ARG A 149 -0.42 21.18 -1.68
CA ARG A 149 -1.11 22.45 -1.93
C ARG A 149 -2.57 22.11 -2.29
N PRO A 150 -3.57 22.86 -1.80
CA PRO A 150 -4.95 22.67 -2.24
C PRO A 150 -5.06 22.78 -3.77
#